data_AF-A0A9D6EXS5-F1
#
_entry.id   AF-A0A9D6EXS5-F1
#
_cell.length_a   1.000
_cell.length_b   1.000
_cell.length_c   1.000
_cell.angle_alpha   90.00
_cell.angle_beta   90.00
_cell.angle_gamma   90.00
#
_symmetry.space_group_name_H-M   'P 1'
#
loop_
_entity.id
_entity.type
_entity.pdbx_description
1 polymer ?
#
loop_
_entity_poly.entity_id
_entity_poly.type
_entity_poly.pdbx_seq_one_letter_code
_entity_poly.pdbx_strand_id
1 'polypeptide(L)' 'MTLMTPQKAGETIGVSPALIYRWCKEQRLPHYRCGTEGKRGKILIDPKDLEVFLQQCRVEPHGLLDDLE' A
#
# COMPACT_ATOMS: atom_id res chain seq x y z
N MET A 1 7.75 -8.85 -13.59
CA MET A 1 7.41 -7.97 -12.45
C MET A 1 7.45 -8.84 -11.20
N THR A 2 8.05 -8.36 -10.11
CA THR A 2 8.20 -9.15 -8.87
C THR A 2 7.20 -8.66 -7.84
N LEU A 3 6.23 -9.52 -7.49
CA LEU A 3 5.25 -9.22 -6.44
C LEU A 3 5.90 -9.22 -5.06
N MET A 4 5.41 -8.37 -4.16
CA MET A 4 5.94 -8.23 -2.81
C MET A 4 4.90 -8.62 -1.74
N THR A 5 5.38 -9.03 -0.56
CA THR A 5 4.53 -9.29 0.59
C THR A 5 4.16 -7.98 1.30
N PRO A 6 3.11 -7.97 2.15
CA PRO A 6 2.79 -6.82 2.98
C PRO A 6 3.94 -6.36 3.89
N GLN A 7 4.80 -7.28 4.36
CA GLN A 7 6.00 -6.89 5.10
C GLN A 7 6.94 -6.06 4.22
N LYS A 8 7.26 -6.56 3.02
CA LYS A 8 8.20 -5.88 2.13
C LYS A 8 7.65 -4.55 1.63
N ALA A 9 6.35 -4.46 1.37
CA ALA A 9 5.67 -3.21 1.04
C ALA A 9 5.85 -2.18 2.16
N GLY A 10 5.57 -2.57 3.41
CA GLY A 10 5.74 -1.70 4.58
C GLY A 10 7.17 -1.19 4.74
N GLU A 11 8.16 -2.09 4.63
CA GLU A 11 9.58 -1.72 4.65
C GLU A 11 9.95 -0.72 3.55
N THR A 12 9.39 -0.87 2.35
CA THR A 12 9.72 -0.05 1.19
C THR A 12 9.27 1.41 1.37
N ILE A 13 8.12 1.62 2.00
CA ILE A 13 7.50 2.95 2.14
C ILE A 13 7.58 3.51 3.57
N GLY A 14 8.23 2.80 4.48
CA GLY A 14 8.45 3.23 5.87
C GLY A 14 7.20 3.16 6.76
N VAL A 15 6.29 2.22 6.52
CA VAL A 15 5.08 2.03 7.36
C VAL A 15 5.00 0.63 7.95
N SER A 16 4.19 0.48 9.01
CA SER A 16 4.01 -0.83 9.63
C SER A 16 3.31 -1.83 8.68
N PRO A 17 3.70 -3.12 8.67
CA PRO A 17 2.99 -4.13 7.89
C PRO A 17 1.50 -4.24 8.24
N ALA A 18 1.15 -3.97 9.51
CA ALA A 18 -0.23 -3.93 9.98
C ALA A 18 -1.06 -2.86 9.23
N LEU A 19 -0.47 -1.71 8.92
CA LEU A 19 -1.13 -0.68 8.11
C LEU A 19 -1.38 -1.16 6.68
N ILE A 20 -0.41 -1.86 6.06
CA ILE A 20 -0.60 -2.46 4.73
C ILE A 20 -1.75 -3.47 4.76
N TYR A 21 -1.78 -4.38 5.75
CA TYR A 21 -2.87 -5.34 5.90
C TYR A 21 -4.23 -4.64 6.09
N ARG A 22 -4.26 -3.51 6.80
CA ARG A 22 -5.47 -2.71 6.95
C ARG A 22 -5.95 -2.17 5.60
N TRP A 23 -5.08 -1.59 4.79
CA TRP A 23 -5.45 -1.12 3.44
C TRP A 23 -5.94 -2.25 2.53
N CYS A 24 -5.33 -3.43 2.61
CA CYS A 24 -5.83 -4.60 1.89
C CYS A 24 -7.21 -5.04 2.38
N LYS A 25 -7.43 -5.09 3.70
CA LYS A 25 -8.71 -5.47 4.32
C LYS A 25 -9.83 -4.48 3.96
N GLU A 26 -9.50 -3.19 3.92
CA GLU A 26 -10.39 -2.10 3.52
C GLU A 26 -10.56 -1.98 2.00
N GLN A 27 -9.93 -2.87 1.21
CA GLN A 27 -9.95 -2.86 -0.26
C GLN A 27 -9.47 -1.54 -0.88
N ARG A 28 -8.61 -0.80 -0.18
CA ARG A 28 -8.03 0.48 -0.64
C ARG A 28 -6.78 0.29 -1.49
N LEU A 29 -6.01 -0.75 -1.20
CA LEU A 29 -4.79 -1.11 -1.92
C LEU A 29 -5.07 -2.34 -2.81
N PRO A 30 -4.95 -2.25 -4.15
CA PRO A 30 -5.02 -3.40 -5.02
C PRO A 30 -4.00 -4.46 -4.62
N HIS A 31 -4.46 -5.72 -4.53
CA HIS A 31 -3.62 -6.82 -4.10
C HIS A 31 -4.16 -8.15 -4.62
N TYR A 32 -3.27 -9.11 -4.75
CA TYR A 32 -3.60 -10.50 -5.05
C TYR A 32 -3.73 -11.29 -3.75
N ARG A 33 -4.65 -12.24 -3.75
CA ARG A 33 -4.76 -13.27 -2.72
C ARG A 33 -4.55 -14.62 -3.36
N CYS A 34 -3.34 -15.15 -3.25
CA CYS A 34 -2.95 -16.42 -3.86
C CYS A 34 -2.92 -17.53 -2.80
N GLY A 35 -3.72 -18.58 -2.99
CA GLY A 35 -3.77 -19.72 -2.08
C GLY A 35 -4.51 -20.89 -2.71
N THR A 36 -4.31 -22.08 -2.13
CA THR A 36 -5.09 -23.28 -2.48
C THR A 36 -6.29 -23.39 -1.56
N GLU A 37 -7.29 -24.15 -1.99
CA GLU A 37 -8.45 -24.52 -1.17
C GLU A 37 -8.01 -25.05 0.21
N GLY A 38 -8.72 -24.63 1.27
CA GLY A 38 -8.42 -25.00 2.65
C GLY A 38 -7.22 -24.29 3.30
N LYS A 39 -6.49 -23.40 2.59
CA LYS A 39 -5.37 -22.63 3.18
C LYS A 39 -5.68 -21.13 3.22
N ARG A 40 -5.12 -20.45 4.23
CA ARG A 40 -5.27 -18.99 4.44
C ARG A 40 -4.73 -18.14 3.27
N GLY A 41 -3.93 -18.71 2.35
CA GLY A 41 -3.31 -18.01 1.22
C GLY A 41 -2.28 -16.96 1.63
N LYS A 42 -1.74 -16.24 0.64
CA LYS A 42 -0.81 -15.12 0.81
C LYS A 42 -1.35 -13.89 0.11
N ILE A 43 -1.12 -12.73 0.71
CA ILE A 43 -1.34 -11.44 0.06
C ILE A 43 -0.05 -11.07 -0.67
N LEU A 44 -0.20 -10.65 -1.92
CA LEU A 44 0.87 -10.18 -2.78
C LEU A 44 0.47 -8.84 -3.40
N ILE A 45 1.40 -7.92 -3.48
CA ILE A 45 1.18 -6.54 -3.94
C ILE A 45 2.11 -6.29 -5.12
N ASP A 46 1.59 -5.72 -6.20
CA ASP A 46 2.44 -5.21 -7.28
C ASP A 46 3.06 -3.87 -6.82
N PRO A 47 4.39 -3.69 -6.95
CA PRO A 47 5.03 -2.41 -6.66
C PRO A 47 4.34 -1.20 -7.32
N LYS A 48 3.83 -1.35 -8.54
CA LYS A 48 3.17 -0.27 -9.28
C LYS A 48 1.83 0.13 -8.66
N ASP A 49 1.05 -0.84 -8.20
CA ASP A 49 -0.22 -0.57 -7.53
C ASP A 49 0.00 0.17 -6.21
N LEU A 50 1.08 -0.20 -5.49
CA LEU A 50 1.48 0.51 -4.28
C LEU A 50 1.87 1.96 -4.57
N GLU A 51 2.66 2.19 -5.63
CA GLU A 51 3.04 3.54 -6.06
C GLU A 51 1.82 4.39 -6.44
N VAL A 52 0.90 3.86 -7.26
CA VAL A 52 -0.34 4.55 -7.64
C VAL A 52 -1.18 4.89 -6.41
N PHE A 53 -1.32 3.95 -5.47
CA PHE A 53 -2.03 4.18 -4.22
C PHE A 53 -1.40 5.30 -3.38
N LEU A 54 -0.06 5.37 -3.33
CA LEU A 54 0.63 6.45 -2.61
C LEU A 54 0.37 7.81 -3.26
N GLN A 55 0.36 7.90 -4.59
CA GLN A 55 0.02 9.15 -5.29
C GLN A 55 -1.40 9.62 -4.95
N GLN A 56 -2.35 8.69 -4.81
CA GLN A 56 -3.73 9.02 -4.38
C GLN A 56 -3.82 9.47 -2.93
N CYS A 57 -2.88 9.05 -2.08
CA CYS A 57 -2.83 9.45 -0.67
C CYS A 57 -2.07 10.75 -0.44
N ARG A 58 -1.34 11.24 -1.44
CA ARG A 58 -0.54 12.47 -1.34
C ARG A 58 -1.47 13.67 -1.16
N VAL A 59 -1.22 14.43 -0.10
CA VAL A 59 -1.90 15.70 0.17
C VAL A 59 -0.85 16.79 -0.04
N GLU A 60 -1.16 17.75 -0.91
CA GLU A 60 -0.29 18.90 -1.12
C GLU A 60 -0.37 19.87 0.07
N PRO A 61 0.67 20.70 0.28
CA PRO A 61 0.63 21.78 1.26
C PRO A 61 -0.65 22.61 1.12
N HIS A 62 -1.15 23.11 2.25
CA HIS A 62 -2.32 23.97 2.23
C HIS A 62 -1.95 25.33 1.63
N GLY A 63 -2.69 25.79 0.61
CA GLY A 63 -2.36 27.03 -0.11
C GLY A 63 -2.32 28.31 0.75
N LEU A 64 -2.83 28.29 1.99
CA LEU A 64 -2.65 29.40 2.93
C LEU A 64 -1.24 29.48 3.55
N LEU A 65 -0.39 28.48 3.30
CA LEU A 65 1.01 28.46 3.74
C LEU A 65 1.98 28.98 2.65
N ASP A 66 1.48 29.24 1.43
CA ASP A 66 2.30 29.68 0.28
C ASP A 66 2.79 31.14 0.44
N ASP A 67 2.12 31.96 1.26
CA ASP A 67 2.43 33.38 1.47
C ASP A 67 3.43 33.65 2.63
N LEU A 68 4.03 32.59 3.21
CA LEU A 68 4.94 32.68 4.38
C LEU A 68 6.44 32.68 4.03
N GLU A 69 6.80 32.73 2.74
CA GLU A 69 8.21 32.77 2.26
C GLU A 69 8.71 34.17 1.88
#